data_AF-A0A537SL63-F1
#
_entry.id   AF-A0A537SL63-F1
#
_cell.length_a   1.000
_cell.length_b   1.000
_cell.length_c   1.000
_cell.angle_alpha   90.00
_cell.angle_beta   90.00
_cell.angle_gamma   90.00
#
_symmetry.space_group_name_H-M   'P 1'
#
loop_
_entity.id
_entity.type
_entity.pdbx_description
1 polymer ?
#
loop_
_entity_poly.entity_id
_entity_poly.type
_entity_poly.pdbx_seq_one_letter_code
_entity_poly.pdbx_strand_id
1 'polypeptide(L)'
;MSFLAVLLIVGIAAAGYGAVHYMTSMPGKPHIGELPPLTPEEATLAQSLKRHIATIAAREHNLAHYDELEKVARYIEATLASFGYTIGRQEFLAAGKMVRNIEVTVEPGTQNSDPRVIVVGAHYDSVSG
;
A
#
# COMPACT_ATOMS: atom_id res chain seq x y z
N MET A 1 -27.22 22.41 39.70
CA MET A 1 -27.24 22.35 38.22
C MET A 1 -28.62 21.91 37.76
N SER A 2 -29.19 22.54 36.73
CA SER A 2 -30.48 22.11 36.19
C SER A 2 -30.33 20.73 35.54
N PHE A 3 -31.40 19.93 35.60
CA PHE A 3 -31.46 18.60 34.97
C PHE A 3 -31.04 18.63 33.48
N LEU A 4 -31.39 19.69 32.76
CA LEU A 4 -31.02 19.92 31.37
C LEU A 4 -29.50 20.06 31.16
N ALA A 5 -28.80 20.73 32.08
CA ALA A 5 -27.35 20.88 31.99
C ALA A 5 -26.61 19.54 32.18
N VAL A 6 -27.14 18.68 33.07
CA VAL A 6 -26.60 17.32 33.27
C VAL A 6 -26.80 16.48 32.01
N LEU A 7 -27.98 16.51 31.40
CA LEU A 7 -28.26 15.79 30.16
C LEU A 7 -27.36 16.23 29.00
N LEU A 8 -27.13 17.54 28.87
CA LEU A 8 -26.25 18.08 27.82
C LEU A 8 -24.80 17.59 27.99
N ILE A 9 -24.27 17.63 29.22
CA ILE A 9 -22.91 17.16 29.51
C ILE A 9 -22.76 15.66 29.21
N VAL A 10 -23.73 14.84 29.63
CA VAL A 10 -23.74 13.40 29.35
C VAL A 10 -23.83 13.13 27.84
N GLY A 11 -24.67 13.87 27.13
CA GLY A 11 -24.79 13.76 25.67
C GLY A 11 -23.48 14.08 24.95
N ILE A 12 -22.80 15.15 25.36
CA ILE A 12 -21.49 15.54 24.80
C ILE A 12 -20.43 14.48 25.11
N ALA A 13 -20.38 13.97 26.34
CA ALA A 13 -19.43 12.93 26.73
C ALA A 13 -19.66 11.62 25.95
N ALA A 14 -20.91 11.20 25.77
CA ALA A 14 -21.25 10.01 25.00
C ALA A 14 -20.90 10.17 23.51
N ALA A 15 -21.18 11.34 22.92
CA ALA A 15 -20.82 11.64 21.54
C ALA A 15 -19.29 11.65 21.35
N GLY A 16 -18.55 12.26 22.28
CA GLY A 16 -17.09 12.26 22.27
C GLY A 16 -16.51 10.85 22.38
N TYR A 17 -17.01 10.02 23.29
CA TYR A 17 -16.62 8.63 23.42
C TYR A 17 -16.91 7.83 22.14
N GLY A 18 -18.10 8.00 21.56
CA GLY A 18 -18.50 7.35 20.31
C GLY A 18 -17.58 7.73 19.14
N ALA A 19 -17.21 9.02 19.03
CA ALA A 19 -16.29 9.49 18.00
C ALA A 19 -14.89 8.90 18.16
N VAL A 20 -14.34 8.90 19.37
CA VAL A 20 -13.02 8.27 19.64
C VAL A 20 -13.06 6.79 19.31
N HIS A 21 -14.06 6.06 19.82
CA HIS A 21 -14.19 4.63 19.56
C HIS A 21 -14.34 4.34 18.06
N TYR A 22 -15.14 5.11 17.33
CA TYR A 22 -15.27 4.94 15.88
C TYR A 22 -13.93 5.15 15.15
N MET A 23 -13.13 6.13 15.58
CA MET A 23 -11.84 6.45 14.95
C MET A 23 -10.72 5.49 15.35
N THR A 24 -10.78 4.87 16.54
CA THR A 24 -9.68 4.04 17.07
C THR A 24 -9.96 2.56 17.15
N SER A 25 -11.23 2.13 17.03
CA SER A 25 -11.57 0.72 17.11
C SER A 25 -11.24 0.02 15.80
N MET A 26 -10.15 -0.75 15.83
CA MET A 26 -9.78 -1.63 14.73
C MET A 26 -10.57 -2.95 14.83
N PRO A 27 -11.30 -3.35 13.78
CA PRO A 27 -11.95 -4.65 13.76
C PRO A 27 -10.92 -5.78 13.72
N GLY A 28 -11.26 -6.93 14.31
CA GLY A 28 -10.40 -8.11 14.34
C GLY A 28 -9.77 -8.37 15.72
N LYS A 29 -8.88 -9.37 15.77
CA LYS A 29 -8.11 -9.70 16.99
C LYS A 29 -6.67 -9.25 16.75
N PRO A 30 -6.15 -8.28 17.53
CA PRO A 30 -4.75 -7.91 17.41
C PRO A 30 -3.87 -9.08 17.84
N HIS A 31 -2.71 -9.22 17.19
CA HIS A 31 -1.66 -10.10 17.69
C HIS A 31 -1.09 -9.51 18.99
N ILE A 32 -0.95 -10.32 20.02
CA ILE A 32 -0.39 -9.92 21.32
C ILE A 32 0.68 -10.93 21.71
N GLY A 33 1.86 -10.43 22.07
CA GLY A 33 3.02 -11.24 22.43
C GLY A 33 4.11 -11.23 21.35
N GLU A 34 5.13 -12.04 21.54
CA GLU A 34 6.24 -12.16 20.59
C GLU A 34 5.74 -12.68 19.23
N LEU A 35 6.37 -12.21 18.15
CA LEU A 35 6.13 -12.78 16.83
C LEU A 35 6.77 -14.18 16.78
N PRO A 36 6.14 -15.16 16.11
CA PRO A 36 6.78 -16.44 15.88
C PRO A 36 8.10 -16.24 15.11
N PRO A 37 9.10 -17.11 15.30
CA PRO A 37 10.31 -17.07 14.51
C PRO A 37 9.98 -17.26 13.03
N LEU A 38 10.76 -16.62 12.15
CA LEU A 38 10.57 -16.75 10.71
C LEU A 38 10.74 -18.21 10.28
N THR A 39 9.82 -18.67 9.45
CA THR A 39 10.00 -19.87 8.64
C THR A 39 11.14 -19.66 7.63
N PRO A 40 11.75 -20.74 7.10
CA PRO A 40 12.76 -20.63 6.04
C PRO A 40 12.27 -19.85 4.80
N GLU A 41 11.00 -20.01 4.45
CA GLU A 41 10.34 -19.31 3.35
C GLU A 41 10.24 -17.81 3.64
N GLU A 42 9.81 -17.43 4.84
CA GLU A 42 9.74 -16.02 5.26
C GLU A 42 11.12 -15.37 5.36
N ALA A 43 12.16 -16.10 5.78
CA ALA A 43 13.53 -15.59 5.78
C ALA A 43 14.03 -15.31 4.35
N THR A 44 13.69 -16.19 3.41
CA THR A 44 14.00 -16.00 1.97
C THR A 44 13.24 -14.81 1.39
N LEU A 45 11.96 -14.65 1.78
CA LEU A 45 11.14 -13.51 1.40
C LEU A 45 11.73 -12.20 1.95
N ALA A 46 12.14 -12.17 3.21
CA ALA A 46 12.74 -11.01 3.84
C ALA A 46 14.02 -10.55 3.12
N GLN A 47 14.88 -11.50 2.70
CA GLN A 47 16.07 -11.19 1.92
C GLN A 47 15.71 -10.63 0.53
N SER A 48 14.70 -11.20 -0.12
CA SER A 48 14.21 -10.74 -1.41
C SER A 48 13.64 -9.31 -1.32
N LEU A 49 12.81 -9.04 -0.32
CA LEU A 49 12.26 -7.71 -0.03
C LEU A 49 13.37 -6.69 0.21
N LYS A 50 14.37 -7.03 1.02
CA LYS A 50 15.52 -6.15 1.28
C LYS A 50 16.26 -5.78 -0.01
N ARG A 51 16.44 -6.74 -0.92
CA ARG A 51 17.07 -6.50 -2.23
C ARG A 51 16.21 -5.58 -3.12
N HIS A 52 14.90 -5.81 -3.19
CA HIS A 52 14.00 -4.95 -3.98
C HIS A 52 14.00 -3.52 -3.45
N ILE A 53 13.86 -3.34 -2.13
CA ILE A 53 13.90 -2.03 -1.48
C ILE A 53 15.24 -1.35 -1.75
N ALA A 54 16.37 -2.03 -1.55
CA ALA A 54 17.69 -1.47 -1.78
C ALA A 54 17.91 -1.05 -3.25
N THR A 55 17.27 -1.73 -4.20
CA THR A 55 17.38 -1.39 -5.63
C THR A 55 16.50 -0.19 -5.97
N ILE A 56 15.24 -0.18 -5.53
CA ILE A 56 14.28 0.89 -5.81
C ILE A 56 14.68 2.19 -5.12
N ALA A 57 15.06 2.11 -3.84
CA ALA A 57 15.41 3.27 -3.02
C ALA A 57 16.90 3.68 -3.15
N ALA A 58 17.64 3.11 -4.11
CA ALA A 58 19.07 3.38 -4.27
C ALA A 58 19.37 4.86 -4.55
N ARG A 59 18.49 5.54 -5.27
CA ARG A 59 18.61 6.93 -5.68
C ARG A 59 17.24 7.59 -5.66
N GLU A 60 17.21 8.92 -5.57
CA GLU A 60 16.00 9.70 -5.82
C GLU A 60 15.49 9.44 -7.25
N HIS A 61 14.19 9.22 -7.38
CA HIS A 61 13.55 8.78 -8.62
C HIS A 61 12.17 9.42 -8.74
N ASN A 62 12.15 10.61 -9.32
CA ASN A 62 10.96 11.44 -9.52
C ASN A 62 11.08 12.24 -10.82
N LEU A 63 10.20 13.20 -11.06
CA LEU A 63 10.21 13.97 -12.31
C LEU A 63 11.49 14.80 -12.52
N ALA A 64 12.14 15.26 -11.46
CA ALA A 64 13.44 15.94 -11.53
C ALA A 64 14.57 14.94 -11.84
N HIS A 65 14.46 13.71 -11.31
CA HIS A 65 15.36 12.59 -11.54
C HIS A 65 14.79 11.57 -12.52
N TYR A 66 14.31 12.04 -13.68
CA TYR A 66 13.51 11.25 -14.62
C TYR A 66 14.20 9.95 -15.07
N ASP A 67 15.50 9.99 -15.34
CA ASP A 67 16.22 8.77 -15.76
C ASP A 67 16.25 7.70 -14.66
N GLU A 68 16.28 8.09 -13.39
CA GLU A 68 16.21 7.15 -12.26
C GLU A 68 14.77 6.65 -12.06
N LEU A 69 13.76 7.52 -12.23
CA LEU A 69 12.34 7.12 -12.27
C LEU A 69 12.09 6.04 -13.33
N GLU A 70 12.64 6.23 -14.53
CA GLU A 70 12.54 5.28 -15.64
C GLU A 70 13.28 3.96 -15.38
N LYS A 71 14.39 3.99 -14.65
CA LYS A 71 15.11 2.77 -14.25
C LYS A 71 14.29 1.99 -13.22
N VAL A 72 13.72 2.66 -12.23
CA VAL A 72 12.87 2.05 -11.20
C VAL A 72 11.62 1.44 -11.84
N ALA A 73 10.94 2.16 -12.73
CA ALA A 73 9.78 1.63 -13.45
C ALA A 73 10.14 0.34 -14.21
N ARG A 74 11.21 0.36 -15.01
CA ARG A 74 11.67 -0.83 -15.75
C ARG A 74 12.10 -1.99 -14.84
N TYR A 75 12.71 -1.70 -13.70
CA TYR A 75 13.06 -2.71 -12.71
C TYR A 75 11.82 -3.43 -12.16
N ILE A 76 10.77 -2.69 -11.82
CA ILE A 76 9.50 -3.24 -11.33
C ILE A 76 8.85 -4.10 -12.41
N GLU A 77 8.73 -3.58 -13.65
CA GLU A 77 8.16 -4.32 -14.78
C GLU A 77 8.91 -5.62 -15.06
N ALA A 78 10.24 -5.58 -15.11
CA ALA A 78 11.06 -6.76 -15.36
C ALA A 78 10.96 -7.79 -14.23
N THR A 79 10.91 -7.32 -12.97
CA THR A 79 10.75 -8.19 -11.80
C THR A 79 9.40 -8.89 -11.83
N LEU A 80 8.31 -8.17 -12.07
CA LEU A 80 6.96 -8.74 -12.16
C LEU A 80 6.85 -9.71 -13.34
N ALA A 81 7.41 -9.35 -14.50
CA ALA A 81 7.44 -10.25 -15.66
C ALA A 81 8.23 -11.53 -15.39
N SER A 82 9.31 -11.46 -14.60
CA SER A 82 10.08 -12.64 -14.20
C SER A 82 9.31 -13.63 -13.33
N PHE A 83 8.22 -13.18 -12.69
CA PHE A 83 7.28 -14.02 -11.96
C PHE A 83 6.16 -14.58 -12.84
N GLY A 84 6.17 -14.28 -14.14
CA GLY A 84 5.17 -14.75 -15.10
C GLY A 84 3.94 -13.84 -15.24
N TYR A 85 3.95 -12.64 -14.65
CA TYR A 85 2.83 -11.70 -14.79
C TYR A 85 2.85 -10.98 -16.15
N THR A 86 1.65 -10.73 -16.68
CA THR A 86 1.47 -9.83 -17.83
C THR A 86 1.41 -8.39 -17.33
N ILE A 87 2.31 -7.55 -17.83
CA ILE A 87 2.46 -6.17 -17.36
C ILE A 87 1.51 -5.24 -18.12
N GLY A 88 0.59 -4.61 -17.39
CA GLY A 88 -0.18 -3.47 -17.86
C GLY A 88 0.57 -2.16 -17.61
N ARG A 89 0.48 -1.23 -18.57
CA ARG A 89 1.03 0.13 -18.47
C ARG A 89 -0.07 1.13 -18.76
N GLN A 90 -0.30 2.04 -17.83
CA GLN A 90 -1.17 3.19 -18.05
C GLN A 90 -0.29 4.44 -18.17
N GLU A 91 0.04 4.81 -19.40
CA GLU A 91 0.93 5.92 -19.69
C GLU A 91 0.19 7.26 -19.73
N PHE A 92 0.80 8.30 -19.19
CA PHE A 92 0.27 9.67 -19.22
C PHE A 92 1.38 10.72 -19.18
N LEU A 93 1.04 11.95 -19.55
CA LEU A 93 1.97 13.08 -19.54
C LEU A 93 1.91 13.82 -18.20
N ALA A 94 3.06 13.96 -17.53
CA ALA A 94 3.22 14.75 -16.31
C ALA A 94 4.39 15.73 -16.49
N ALA A 95 4.12 17.04 -16.36
CA ALA A 95 5.11 18.10 -16.54
C ALA A 95 5.95 17.96 -17.85
N GLY A 96 5.30 17.56 -18.94
CA GLY A 96 5.96 17.36 -20.24
C GLY A 96 6.80 16.09 -20.38
N LYS A 97 6.78 15.20 -19.37
CA LYS A 97 7.44 13.88 -19.39
C LYS A 97 6.40 12.77 -19.42
N MET A 98 6.63 11.74 -20.23
CA MET A 98 5.80 10.54 -20.22
C MET A 98 6.14 9.69 -19.00
N VAL A 99 5.14 9.39 -18.18
CA VAL A 99 5.24 8.52 -17.01
C VAL A 99 4.19 7.42 -17.11
N ARG A 100 4.28 6.41 -16.24
CA ARG A 100 3.35 5.26 -16.28
C ARG A 100 2.96 4.79 -14.89
N ASN A 101 1.70 4.41 -14.73
CA ASN A 101 1.31 3.46 -13.68
C ASN A 101 1.56 2.05 -14.22
N ILE A 102 2.03 1.16 -13.35
CA ILE A 102 2.30 -0.25 -13.66
C ILE A 102 1.25 -1.07 -12.92
N GLU A 103 0.59 -1.98 -13.62
CA GLU A 103 -0.39 -2.89 -13.02
C GLU A 103 -0.17 -4.32 -13.47
N VAL A 104 -0.57 -5.25 -12.60
CA VAL A 104 -0.67 -6.68 -12.89
C VAL A 104 -1.98 -7.18 -12.33
N THR A 105 -2.67 -8.02 -13.09
CA THR A 105 -3.90 -8.67 -12.66
C THR A 105 -3.63 -10.16 -12.47
N VAL A 106 -3.99 -10.67 -11.30
CA VAL A 106 -3.99 -12.11 -11.02
C VAL A 106 -5.43 -12.59 -11.13
N GLU A 107 -5.75 -13.25 -12.23
CA GLU A 107 -7.09 -13.77 -12.46
C GLU A 107 -7.42 -14.93 -11.50
N PRO A 108 -8.68 -15.08 -11.08
CA PRO A 108 -9.11 -16.23 -10.30
C PRO A 108 -8.81 -17.54 -11.05
N GLY A 109 -8.41 -18.58 -10.32
CA GLY A 109 -8.12 -19.90 -10.91
C GLY A 109 -9.33 -20.59 -11.55
N THR A 110 -10.55 -20.10 -11.30
CA THR A 110 -11.79 -20.56 -11.92
C THR A 110 -12.61 -19.37 -12.42
N GLN A 111 -13.31 -19.57 -13.55
CA GLN A 111 -14.14 -18.52 -14.12
C GLN A 111 -15.27 -18.14 -13.14
N ASN A 112 -15.33 -16.86 -12.79
CA ASN A 112 -16.35 -16.28 -11.92
C ASN A 112 -16.94 -15.06 -12.62
N SER A 113 -18.27 -15.02 -12.75
CA SER A 113 -18.99 -13.91 -13.39
C SER A 113 -19.08 -12.65 -12.52
N ASP A 114 -18.81 -12.77 -11.21
CA ASP A 114 -18.77 -11.65 -10.26
C ASP A 114 -17.60 -11.83 -9.27
N PRO A 115 -16.34 -11.68 -9.73
CA PRO A 115 -15.19 -11.83 -8.87
C PRO A 115 -15.08 -10.65 -7.90
N ARG A 116 -14.85 -10.94 -6.62
CA ARG A 116 -14.40 -9.90 -5.68
C ARG A 116 -12.96 -9.54 -6.01
N VAL A 117 -12.73 -8.27 -6.34
CA VAL A 117 -11.41 -7.75 -6.68
C VAL A 117 -10.78 -7.09 -5.44
N ILE A 118 -9.52 -7.42 -5.17
CA ILE A 118 -8.69 -6.72 -4.19
C ILE A 118 -7.62 -5.97 -4.97
N VAL A 119 -7.53 -4.66 -4.75
CA VAL A 119 -6.50 -3.81 -5.35
C VAL A 119 -5.49 -3.44 -4.27
N VAL A 120 -4.22 -3.74 -4.51
CA VAL A 120 -3.10 -3.32 -3.67
C VAL A 120 -2.26 -2.35 -4.49
N GLY A 121 -2.12 -1.12 -4.01
CA GLY A 121 -1.43 -0.04 -4.72
C GLY A 121 -0.36 0.62 -3.87
N ALA A 122 0.65 1.18 -4.54
CA ALA A 122 1.69 2.01 -3.95
C ALA A 122 2.21 3.01 -4.99
N HIS A 123 2.80 4.10 -4.50
CA HIS A 123 3.60 5.00 -5.32
C HIS A 123 5.02 4.46 -5.39
N TYR A 124 5.59 4.41 -6.59
CA TYR A 124 6.99 4.03 -6.77
C TYR A 124 7.89 5.22 -7.01
N ASP A 125 7.37 6.43 -7.22
CA ASP A 125 8.16 7.65 -7.29
C ASP A 125 8.55 8.12 -5.88
N SER A 126 9.75 8.71 -5.77
CA SER A 126 10.20 9.30 -4.51
C SER A 126 9.70 10.74 -4.38
N VAL A 127 9.56 11.21 -3.13
CA VAL A 127 9.47 12.65 -2.88
C VAL A 127 10.74 13.35 -3.37
N SER A 128 10.63 14.64 -3.68
CA SER A 128 11.80 15.48 -3.97
C SER A 128 12.61 15.77 -2.70
N GLY A 129 13.93 15.62 -2.80
CA GLY A 129 14.90 15.82 -1.71
C GLY A 129 15.32 17.26 -1.45
#